data_AF-A0A948E1E0-F1
#
_entry.id   AF-A0A948E1E0-F1
#
_cell.length_a   1.000
_cell.length_b   1.000
_cell.length_c   1.000
_cell.angle_alpha   90.00
_cell.angle_beta   90.00
_cell.angle_gamma   90.00
#
_symmetry.space_group_name_H-M   'P 1'
#
loop_
_entity.id
_entity.type
_entity.pdbx_description
1 polymer ?
#
loop_
_entity_poly.entity_id
_entity_poly.type
_entity_poly.pdbx_seq_one_letter_code
_entity_poly.pdbx_strand_id
1 'polypeptide(L)'
;MWKYLNDHEKSVKTRLLEDISEKELLNLKVYHQKQIQFMQHERLIHLLVTLFMALFLLISLGFSMVVKTWTGAALCILLLILVSAYIIHYFHLENGVQRWYGLSNEIDRRLEITTEKLEKKF
;
A
#
# COMPACT_ATOMS: atom_id res chain seq x y z
N MET A 1 1.79 -0.98 12.65
CA MET A 1 1.55 -1.60 11.33
C MET A 1 2.86 -2.06 10.69
N TRP A 2 3.82 -1.17 10.42
CA TRP A 2 5.10 -1.50 9.76
C TRP A 2 5.88 -2.70 10.34
N LYS A 3 5.95 -2.83 11.67
CA LYS A 3 6.60 -3.97 12.34
C LYS A 3 5.95 -5.31 11.97
N TYR A 4 4.63 -5.36 11.91
CA TYR A 4 3.86 -6.52 11.47
C TYR A 4 4.13 -6.88 10.01
N LEU A 5 4.27 -5.88 9.12
CA LEU A 5 4.61 -6.14 7.72
C LEU A 5 6.01 -6.75 7.58
N ASN A 6 7.00 -6.26 8.32
CA ASN A 6 8.36 -6.80 8.30
C ASN A 6 8.45 -8.21 8.90
N ASP A 7 7.70 -8.46 9.98
CA ASP A 7 7.61 -9.78 10.60
C ASP A 7 6.93 -10.77 9.66
N HIS A 8 5.87 -10.35 8.95
CA HIS A 8 5.24 -11.17 7.91
C HIS A 8 6.19 -11.44 6.75
N GLU A 9 6.87 -10.43 6.22
CA GLU A 9 7.84 -10.56 5.13
C GLU A 9 8.97 -11.55 5.50
N LYS A 10 9.50 -11.47 6.72
CA LYS A 10 10.46 -12.45 7.24
C LYS A 10 9.86 -13.86 7.28
N SER A 11 8.65 -14.01 7.82
CA SER A 11 7.99 -15.32 7.91
C SER A 11 7.76 -15.97 6.55
N VAL A 12 7.37 -15.17 5.54
CA VAL A 12 7.14 -15.63 4.17
C VAL A 12 8.47 -16.01 3.52
N LYS A 13 9.51 -15.18 3.66
CA LYS A 13 10.86 -15.50 3.15
C LYS A 13 11.46 -16.75 3.79
N THR A 14 11.32 -16.93 5.10
CA THR A 14 11.80 -18.13 5.79
C THR A 14 11.08 -19.38 5.30
N ARG A 15 9.74 -19.34 5.17
CA ARG A 15 8.96 -20.47 4.66
C ARG A 15 9.22 -20.74 3.18
N LEU A 16 9.53 -19.72 2.39
CA LEU A 16 9.96 -19.86 0.99
C LEU A 16 11.36 -20.48 0.86
N LEU A 17 12.21 -20.40 1.88
CA LEU A 17 13.53 -21.06 1.90
C LEU A 17 13.42 -22.53 2.30
N GLU A 18 12.39 -22.89 3.06
CA GLU A 18 12.04 -24.28 3.37
C GLU A 18 11.25 -24.90 2.19
N ASP A 19 11.43 -26.21 1.95
CA ASP A 19 10.72 -26.93 0.88
C ASP A 19 9.29 -27.25 1.36
N ILE A 20 8.43 -26.24 1.39
CA ILE A 20 7.03 -26.32 1.81
C ILE A 20 6.15 -27.00 0.75
N SER A 21 5.14 -27.73 1.21
CA SER A 21 4.19 -28.41 0.33
C SER A 21 3.44 -27.41 -0.58
N GLU A 22 3.11 -27.82 -1.81
CA GLU A 22 2.32 -27.00 -2.75
C GLU A 22 1.03 -26.45 -2.13
N LYS A 23 0.35 -27.27 -1.31
CA LYS A 23 -0.87 -26.86 -0.60
C LYS A 23 -0.62 -25.76 0.43
N GLU A 24 0.51 -25.78 1.10
CA GLU A 24 0.91 -24.73 2.05
C GLU A 24 1.33 -23.45 1.32
N LEU A 25 2.01 -23.58 0.18
CA LEU A 25 2.38 -22.45 -0.68
C LEU A 25 1.15 -21.75 -1.26
N LEU A 26 0.14 -22.50 -1.69
CA LEU A 26 -1.16 -21.96 -2.14
C LEU A 26 -1.88 -21.20 -1.02
N ASN A 27 -1.93 -21.77 0.19
CA ASN A 27 -2.53 -21.09 1.35
C ASN A 27 -1.79 -19.79 1.70
N LEU A 28 -0.45 -19.80 1.60
CA LEU A 28 0.37 -18.62 1.82
C LEU A 28 0.09 -17.53 0.77
N LYS A 29 -0.05 -17.91 -0.49
CA LYS A 29 -0.43 -16.98 -1.58
C LYS A 29 -1.77 -16.32 -1.30
N VAL A 30 -2.80 -17.09 -0.97
CA VAL A 30 -4.14 -16.57 -0.66
C VAL A 30 -4.10 -15.59 0.52
N TYR A 31 -3.33 -15.94 1.57
CA TYR A 31 -3.15 -15.06 2.72
C TYR A 31 -2.45 -13.74 2.33
N HIS A 32 -1.35 -13.82 1.58
CA HIS A 32 -0.58 -12.67 1.13
C HIS A 32 -1.39 -11.74 0.22
N GLN A 33 -2.16 -12.30 -0.71
CA GLN A 33 -3.07 -11.55 -1.59
C GLN A 33 -4.12 -10.78 -0.80
N LYS A 34 -4.70 -11.38 0.25
CA LYS A 34 -5.67 -10.71 1.11
C LYS A 34 -5.05 -9.52 1.84
N GLN A 35 -3.80 -9.64 2.28
CA GLN A 35 -3.08 -8.53 2.90
C GLN A 35 -2.76 -7.40 1.91
N ILE A 36 -2.35 -7.74 0.68
CA ILE A 36 -2.18 -6.75 -0.39
C ILE A 36 -3.50 -5.99 -0.64
N GLN A 37 -4.64 -6.69 -0.66
CA GLN A 37 -5.95 -6.07 -0.86
C GLN A 37 -6.30 -5.08 0.27
N PHE A 38 -6.00 -5.41 1.52
CA PHE A 38 -6.19 -4.47 2.63
C PHE A 38 -5.35 -3.19 2.47
N MET A 39 -4.08 -3.34 2.08
CA MET A 39 -3.21 -2.20 1.81
C MET A 39 -3.67 -1.35 0.63
N GLN A 40 -4.22 -1.98 -0.43
CA GLN A 40 -4.86 -1.26 -1.53
C GLN A 40 -6.08 -0.46 -1.07
N HIS A 41 -6.90 -1.01 -0.19
CA HIS A 41 -8.06 -0.31 0.33
C HIS A 41 -7.66 0.93 1.14
N GLU A 42 -6.64 0.80 1.98
CA GLU A 42 -6.07 1.93 2.73
C GLU A 42 -5.53 3.02 1.80
N ARG A 43 -4.82 2.64 0.72
CA ARG A 43 -4.35 3.60 -0.31
C ARG A 43 -5.50 4.35 -0.97
N LEU A 44 -6.59 3.68 -1.30
CA LEU A 44 -7.77 4.30 -1.91
C LEU A 44 -8.43 5.31 -0.97
N ILE A 45 -8.57 4.96 0.30
CA ILE A 45 -9.11 5.89 1.32
C ILE A 45 -8.17 7.09 1.49
N HIS A 46 -6.85 6.90 1.55
CA HIS A 46 -5.90 8.01 1.63
C HIS A 46 -5.98 8.94 0.42
N LEU A 47 -6.08 8.38 -0.79
CA LEU A 47 -6.24 9.17 -2.01
C LEU A 47 -7.54 9.99 -1.96
N LEU A 48 -8.64 9.37 -1.53
CA LEU A 48 -9.94 10.03 -1.41
C LEU A 48 -9.90 11.19 -0.41
N VAL A 49 -9.35 10.95 0.79
CA VAL A 49 -9.22 12.00 1.81
C VAL A 49 -8.31 13.13 1.31
N THR A 50 -7.19 12.80 0.66
CA THR A 50 -6.27 13.80 0.09
C THR A 50 -6.96 14.64 -1.00
N LEU A 51 -7.77 14.01 -1.84
CA LEU A 51 -8.55 14.69 -2.88
C LEU A 51 -9.53 15.70 -2.27
N PHE A 52 -10.27 15.32 -1.22
CA PHE A 52 -11.16 16.23 -0.52
C PHE A 52 -10.41 17.38 0.17
N MET A 53 -9.27 17.10 0.81
CA MET A 53 -8.44 18.14 1.42
C MET A 53 -7.87 19.12 0.39
N ALA A 54 -7.42 18.62 -0.76
CA ALA A 54 -6.97 19.45 -1.87
C ALA A 54 -8.12 20.30 -2.44
N LEU A 55 -9.31 19.73 -2.58
CA LEU A 55 -10.50 20.47 -3.02
C LEU A 55 -10.86 21.59 -2.05
N PHE A 56 -10.87 21.30 -0.74
CA PHE A 56 -11.11 22.33 0.28
C PHE A 56 -10.02 23.40 0.30
N LEU A 57 -8.77 23.04 0.07
CA LEU A 57 -7.67 23.99 -0.09
C LEU A 57 -7.93 24.95 -1.26
N LEU A 58 -8.35 24.43 -2.43
CA LEU A 58 -8.64 25.25 -3.61
C LEU A 58 -9.83 26.19 -3.37
N ILE A 59 -10.90 25.71 -2.75
CA ILE A 59 -12.08 26.52 -2.40
C ILE A 59 -11.68 27.61 -1.40
N SER A 60 -10.94 27.25 -0.34
CA SER A 60 -10.46 28.19 0.67
C SER A 60 -9.52 29.24 0.06
N LEU A 61 -8.66 28.84 -0.86
CA LEU A 61 -7.75 29.75 -1.56
C LEU A 61 -8.53 30.75 -2.42
N GLY A 62 -9.50 30.27 -3.21
CA GLY A 62 -10.38 31.13 -4.02
C GLY A 62 -11.16 32.12 -3.15
N PHE A 63 -11.72 31.67 -2.03
CA PHE A 63 -12.41 32.55 -1.08
C PHE A 63 -11.48 33.60 -0.45
N SER A 64 -10.28 33.18 -0.04
CA SER A 64 -9.28 34.08 0.57
C SER A 64 -8.82 35.18 -0.40
N MET A 65 -8.76 34.90 -1.71
CA MET A 65 -8.44 35.90 -2.74
C MET A 65 -9.52 36.98 -2.88
N VAL A 66 -10.79 36.62 -2.73
CA VAL A 66 -11.93 37.55 -2.87
C VAL A 66 -12.10 38.42 -1.63
N VAL A 67 -12.10 37.81 -0.43
CA VAL A 67 -12.48 38.50 0.82
C VAL A 67 -11.25 39.05 1.58
N LYS A 68 -10.01 38.71 1.17
CA LYS A 68 -8.74 39.19 1.75
C LYS A 68 -8.72 39.20 3.29
N THR A 69 -9.11 38.09 3.91
CA THR A 69 -9.05 37.93 5.36
C THR A 69 -7.80 37.17 5.81
N TRP A 70 -7.20 37.62 6.91
CA TRP A 70 -6.10 36.91 7.57
C TRP A 70 -6.48 35.49 8.01
N THR A 71 -7.75 35.31 8.39
CA THR A 71 -8.31 34.00 8.76
C THR A 71 -8.37 33.03 7.58
N GLY A 72 -8.74 33.52 6.38
CA GLY A 72 -8.72 32.71 5.17
C GLY A 72 -7.32 32.25 4.78
N ALA A 73 -6.32 33.14 4.91
CA ALA A 73 -4.93 32.79 4.67
C ALA A 73 -4.40 31.73 5.66
N ALA A 74 -4.72 31.87 6.95
CA ALA A 74 -4.35 30.90 7.98
C ALA A 74 -4.97 29.51 7.70
N LEU A 75 -6.24 29.46 7.28
CA LEU A 75 -6.90 28.21 6.90
C LEU A 75 -6.23 27.55 5.69
N CYS A 76 -5.84 28.33 4.67
CA CYS A 76 -5.11 27.80 3.52
C CYS A 76 -3.78 27.18 3.93
N ILE A 77 -3.01 27.84 4.79
CA ILE A 77 -1.72 27.31 5.29
C ILE A 77 -1.95 26.00 6.06
N LEU A 78 -2.96 25.95 6.93
CA LEU A 78 -3.32 24.74 7.67
C LEU A 78 -3.65 23.57 6.72
N LEU A 79 -4.50 23.82 5.72
CA LEU A 79 -4.88 22.81 4.73
C LEU A 79 -3.68 22.38 3.88
N LEU A 80 -2.76 23.29 3.55
CA LEU A 80 -1.55 23.00 2.78
C LEU A 80 -0.60 22.08 3.57
N ILE A 81 -0.39 22.35 4.86
CA ILE A 81 0.38 21.48 5.75
C ILE A 81 -0.25 20.09 5.80
N LEU A 82 -1.58 20.03 5.96
CA LEU A 82 -2.31 18.77 6.04
C LEU A 82 -2.17 17.96 4.74
N VAL A 83 -2.40 18.58 3.58
CA VAL A 83 -2.21 17.93 2.27
C VAL A 83 -0.79 17.42 2.12
N SER A 84 0.21 18.21 2.49
CA SER A 84 1.63 17.81 2.39
C SER A 84 1.94 16.59 3.25
N ALA A 85 1.46 16.57 4.50
CA ALA A 85 1.60 15.42 5.40
C ALA A 85 0.91 14.16 4.84
N TYR A 86 -0.28 14.31 4.25
CA TYR A 86 -1.01 13.20 3.62
C TYR A 86 -0.30 12.65 2.38
N ILE A 87 0.31 13.51 1.55
CA ILE A 87 1.11 13.09 0.39
C ILE A 87 2.31 12.25 0.86
N ILE A 88 3.03 12.69 1.90
CA ILE A 88 4.17 11.94 2.45
C ILE A 88 3.71 10.56 2.95
N HIS A 89 2.59 10.51 3.67
CA HIS A 89 2.01 9.26 4.15
C HIS A 89 1.67 8.31 2.99
N TYR A 90 1.07 8.84 1.91
CA TYR A 90 0.74 8.07 0.72
C TYR A 90 1.97 7.41 0.07
N PHE A 91 3.07 8.16 -0.10
CA PHE A 91 4.30 7.60 -0.67
C PHE A 91 4.91 6.50 0.21
N HIS A 92 4.82 6.63 1.53
CA HIS A 92 5.30 5.58 2.44
C HIS A 92 4.50 4.28 2.25
N LEU A 93 3.19 4.39 2.08
CA LEU A 93 2.31 3.24 1.88
C LEU A 93 2.52 2.59 0.50
N GLU A 94 2.69 3.40 -0.55
CA GLU A 94 2.99 2.94 -1.91
C GLU A 94 4.25 2.07 -1.96
N ASN A 95 5.35 2.55 -1.38
CA ASN A 95 6.62 1.84 -1.34
C ASN A 95 6.50 0.49 -0.62
N GLY A 96 5.69 0.43 0.44
CA GLY A 96 5.39 -0.82 1.14
C GLY A 96 4.68 -1.83 0.25
N VAL A 97 3.64 -1.39 -0.46
CA VAL A 97 2.85 -2.23 -1.37
C VAL A 97 3.68 -2.73 -2.55
N GLN A 98 4.55 -1.89 -3.13
CA GLN A 98 5.46 -2.30 -4.21
C GLN A 98 6.38 -3.46 -3.80
N ARG A 99 6.94 -3.41 -2.59
CA ARG A 99 7.76 -4.51 -2.06
C ARG A 99 6.96 -5.81 -1.91
N TRP A 100 5.69 -5.70 -1.53
CA TRP A 100 4.80 -6.84 -1.35
C TRP A 100 4.34 -7.49 -2.66
N TYR A 101 4.20 -6.71 -3.73
CA TYR A 101 4.02 -7.26 -5.07
C TYR A 101 5.25 -8.05 -5.54
N GLY A 102 6.45 -7.54 -5.28
CA GLY A 102 7.69 -8.28 -5.56
C GLY A 102 7.72 -9.65 -4.86
N LEU A 103 7.26 -9.71 -3.61
CA LEU A 103 7.15 -10.97 -2.86
C LEU A 103 6.06 -11.89 -3.43
N SER A 104 4.95 -11.34 -3.90
CA SER A 104 3.89 -12.13 -4.56
C SER A 104 4.39 -12.78 -5.84
N ASN A 105 5.15 -12.04 -6.67
CA ASN A 105 5.73 -12.58 -7.90
C ASN A 105 6.71 -13.72 -7.61
N GLU A 106 7.47 -13.65 -6.53
CA GLU A 106 8.37 -14.73 -6.12
C GLU A 106 7.61 -15.99 -5.69
N ILE A 107 6.49 -15.84 -4.97
CA ILE A 107 5.60 -16.95 -4.62
C ILE A 107 5.02 -17.60 -5.88
N ASP A 108 4.59 -16.78 -6.85
CA ASP A 108 4.03 -17.26 -8.13
C ASP A 108 5.07 -18.03 -8.94
N ARG A 109 6.30 -17.51 -9.04
CA ARG A 109 7.40 -18.18 -9.72
C ARG A 109 7.75 -19.54 -9.10
N ARG A 110 7.71 -19.65 -7.76
CA ARG A 110 7.93 -20.92 -7.04
C ARG A 110 6.81 -21.94 -7.33
N LEU A 111 5.56 -21.48 -7.46
CA LEU A 111 4.43 -22.34 -7.84
C LEU A 111 4.63 -22.89 -9.25
N GLU A 112 4.95 -22.03 -10.23
CA GLU A 112 5.20 -22.45 -11.62
C GLU A 112 6.30 -23.52 -11.73
N ILE A 113 7.43 -23.34 -11.02
CA ILE A 113 8.53 -24.32 -11.00
C ILE A 113 8.09 -25.64 -10.37
N THR A 114 7.24 -25.61 -9.34
CA THR A 114 6.72 -26.81 -8.68
C THR A 114 5.80 -27.59 -9.60
N THR A 115 4.90 -26.90 -10.31
CA THR A 115 3.99 -27.50 -11.28
C THR A 115 4.76 -28.13 -12.45
N GLU A 116 5.76 -27.44 -13.01
CA GLU A 116 6.58 -27.97 -14.12
C GLU A 116 7.39 -29.22 -13.71
N LYS A 117 7.90 -29.26 -12.47
CA LYS A 117 8.58 -30.44 -11.92
C LYS A 117 7.65 -31.65 -11.76
N LEU A 118 6.39 -31.42 -11.40
CA LEU A 118 5.40 -32.48 -11.29
C LEU A 118 5.07 -33.04 -12.68
N GLU A 119 4.84 -32.19 -13.68
CA GLU A 119 4.55 -32.62 -15.05
C GLU A 119 5.70 -33.42 -15.68
N LYS A 120 6.96 -33.07 -15.42
CA LYS A 120 8.14 -33.83 -15.93
C LYS A 120 8.39 -35.17 -15.23
N LYS A 121 7.71 -35.44 -14.11
CA LYS A 121 7.86 -36.68 -13.33
C LYS A 121 6.84 -37.76 -13.74
N PHE A 122 5.81 -37.37 -14.49
CA PHE A 122 4.84 -38.27 -15.13
C PHE A 122 5.17 -38.45 -16.61
#